data_AF-A0A3B8YVJ5-F1
#
_entry.id   AF-A0A3B8YVJ5-F1
#
_cell.length_a   1.000
_cell.length_b   1.000
_cell.length_c   1.000
_cell.angle_alpha   90.00
_cell.angle_beta   90.00
_cell.angle_gamma   90.00
#
_symmetry.space_group_name_H-M   'P 1'
#
loop_
_entity.id
_entity.type
_entity.pdbx_description
1 polymer ?
#
loop_
_entity_poly.entity_id
_entity_poly.type
_entity_poly.pdbx_seq_one_letter_code
_entity_poly.pdbx_strand_id
1 'polypeptide(L)'
;YQVFYEKNRFWLFSYAAYCYLRDKLGTARFTDWGEFAVYNEQKLQQLIEEDPEAKIVTDFYAFTQYLLDKQLGEVQVYAHGKGVALKGDIPIGINRDSIDAWTTGYLFNMDTQTGAPPDDFSFFGQNWGFPTYNWCAMEQEGYAWWKNRFCKMADYFDAYRIDHILGFFRIWEIPMHSVQGLLGYFSPALPYWPEELNLAGIPFDEERMTKPFIHEAFLPEIFGEYTPEVTAEYLEVSGWQRFNLKKEYDTQRKI
;
A
#
# COMPACT_ATOMS: atom_id res chain seq x y z
N TYR A 1 -6.63 -18.92 -27.10
CA TYR A 1 -6.14 -19.28 -25.75
C TYR A 1 -4.61 -19.41 -25.71
N GLN A 2 -3.98 -20.44 -26.30
CA GLN A 2 -2.53 -20.67 -26.14
C GLN A 2 -1.65 -19.45 -26.51
N VAL A 3 -1.95 -18.76 -27.62
CA VAL A 3 -1.26 -17.52 -28.01
C VAL A 3 -1.41 -16.41 -26.96
N PHE A 4 -2.60 -16.27 -26.35
CA PHE A 4 -2.84 -15.31 -25.26
C PHE A 4 -2.03 -15.68 -24.02
N TYR A 5 -2.00 -16.97 -23.67
CA TYR A 5 -1.27 -17.46 -22.52
C TYR A 5 0.22 -17.16 -22.66
N GLU A 6 0.84 -17.53 -23.79
CA GLU A 6 2.27 -17.27 -24.03
C GLU A 6 2.61 -15.77 -24.03
N LYS A 7 1.79 -14.92 -24.67
CA LYS A 7 1.99 -13.45 -24.67
C LYS A 7 1.94 -12.89 -23.24
N ASN A 8 1.10 -13.44 -22.37
CA ASN A 8 0.81 -12.89 -21.05
C ASN A 8 1.43 -13.70 -19.90
N ARG A 9 2.23 -14.73 -20.20
CA ARG A 9 2.75 -15.71 -19.22
C ARG A 9 3.39 -15.04 -18.00
N PHE A 10 4.11 -13.94 -18.22
CA PHE A 10 4.87 -13.22 -17.19
C PHE A 10 4.02 -12.72 -16.01
N TRP A 11 2.75 -12.38 -16.23
CA TRP A 11 1.82 -11.97 -15.16
C TRP A 11 0.70 -12.99 -14.94
N LEU A 12 0.30 -13.70 -15.99
CA LEU A 12 -0.84 -14.61 -15.94
C LEU A 12 -0.56 -15.85 -15.10
N PHE A 13 0.66 -16.38 -15.18
CA PHE A 13 1.05 -17.56 -14.40
C PHE A 13 1.00 -17.26 -12.90
N SER A 14 1.66 -16.19 -12.47
CA SER A 14 1.66 -15.78 -11.07
C SER A 14 0.25 -15.40 -10.60
N TYR A 15 -0.56 -14.75 -11.44
CA TYR A 15 -1.96 -14.43 -11.15
C TYR A 15 -2.80 -15.67 -10.88
N ALA A 16 -2.74 -16.66 -11.76
CA ALA A 16 -3.49 -17.90 -11.60
C ALA A 16 -3.07 -18.64 -10.32
N ALA A 17 -1.76 -18.73 -10.07
CA ALA A 17 -1.22 -19.36 -8.86
C ALA A 17 -1.63 -18.62 -7.58
N TYR A 18 -1.58 -17.28 -7.58
CA TYR A 18 -2.03 -16.43 -6.48
C TYR A 18 -3.51 -16.67 -6.16
N CYS A 19 -4.38 -16.70 -7.19
CA CYS A 19 -5.81 -16.96 -6.98
C CYS A 19 -6.07 -18.36 -6.41
N TYR A 20 -5.37 -19.38 -6.91
CA TYR A 20 -5.47 -20.74 -6.36
C TYR A 20 -5.06 -20.80 -4.88
N LEU A 21 -3.90 -20.23 -4.52
CA LEU A 21 -3.42 -20.24 -3.14
C LEU A 21 -4.35 -19.45 -2.20
N ARG A 22 -4.79 -18.28 -2.63
CA ARG A 22 -5.75 -17.44 -1.88
C ARG A 22 -7.02 -18.23 -1.54
N ASP A 23 -7.58 -18.92 -2.53
CA ASP A 23 -8.84 -19.64 -2.37
C ASP A 23 -8.66 -20.93 -1.56
N LYS A 24 -7.59 -21.68 -1.81
CA LYS A 24 -7.26 -22.92 -1.09
C LYS A 24 -6.96 -22.67 0.38
N LEU A 25 -6.29 -21.57 0.70
CA LEU A 25 -5.89 -21.20 2.06
C LEU A 25 -6.89 -20.26 2.76
N GLY A 26 -7.91 -19.79 2.04
CA GLY A 26 -8.98 -18.94 2.59
C GLY A 26 -8.52 -17.53 3.00
N THR A 27 -7.36 -17.07 2.53
CA THR A 27 -6.80 -15.75 2.87
C THR A 27 -5.92 -15.18 1.76
N ALA A 28 -5.98 -13.87 1.55
CA ALA A 28 -5.09 -13.14 0.64
C ALA A 28 -3.74 -12.78 1.26
N ARG A 29 -3.63 -12.83 2.60
CA ARG A 29 -2.40 -12.52 3.32
C ARG A 29 -1.37 -13.61 3.07
N PHE A 30 -0.51 -13.39 2.09
CA PHE A 30 0.46 -14.40 1.66
C PHE A 30 1.46 -14.76 2.77
N THR A 31 1.68 -13.89 3.76
CA THR A 31 2.47 -14.21 4.97
C THR A 31 1.94 -15.43 5.72
N ASP A 32 0.65 -15.73 5.60
CA ASP A 32 -0.02 -16.85 6.25
C ASP A 32 0.04 -18.13 5.40
N TRP A 33 0.62 -18.08 4.19
CA TRP A 33 0.66 -19.23 3.26
C TRP A 33 1.80 -20.21 3.52
N GLY A 34 2.48 -20.08 4.67
CA GLY A 34 3.56 -20.96 5.08
C GLY A 34 4.67 -21.03 4.04
N GLU A 35 4.84 -22.20 3.43
CA GLU A 35 5.92 -22.45 2.48
C GLU A 35 5.77 -21.72 1.12
N PHE A 36 4.62 -21.09 0.86
CA PHE A 36 4.33 -20.27 -0.31
C PHE A 36 4.29 -18.77 0.02
N ALA A 37 4.66 -18.38 1.23
CA ALA A 37 4.69 -16.97 1.64
C ALA A 37 5.66 -16.11 0.81
N VAL A 38 6.74 -16.72 0.34
CA VAL A 38 7.68 -16.11 -0.60
C VAL A 38 7.43 -16.69 -1.99
N TYR A 39 7.25 -15.82 -2.98
CA TYR A 39 7.04 -16.22 -4.36
C TYR A 39 8.22 -17.05 -4.90
N ASN A 40 7.91 -18.22 -5.48
CA ASN A 40 8.88 -19.07 -6.15
C ASN A 40 8.21 -19.76 -7.34
N GLU A 41 8.58 -19.33 -8.56
CA GLU A 41 7.96 -19.83 -9.79
C GLU A 41 8.13 -21.35 -9.97
N GLN A 42 9.32 -21.90 -9.68
CA GLN A 42 9.62 -23.33 -9.88
C GLN A 42 8.76 -24.20 -8.96
N LYS A 43 8.63 -23.81 -7.70
CA LYS A 43 7.81 -24.52 -6.72
C LYS A 43 6.33 -24.51 -7.10
N LEU A 44 5.85 -23.40 -7.65
CA LEU A 44 4.48 -23.28 -8.14
C LEU A 44 4.24 -24.12 -9.40
N GLN A 45 5.22 -24.18 -10.30
CA GLN A 45 5.15 -25.07 -11.47
C GLN A 45 5.04 -26.53 -11.02
N GLN A 46 5.91 -26.97 -10.10
CA GLN A 46 5.86 -28.31 -9.54
C GLN A 46 4.51 -28.62 -8.89
N LEU A 47 3.99 -27.71 -8.06
CA LEU A 47 2.67 -27.85 -7.44
C LEU A 47 1.56 -28.03 -8.48
N ILE A 48 1.58 -27.23 -9.55
CA ILE A 48 0.57 -27.29 -10.62
C ILE A 48 0.70 -28.57 -11.45
N GLU A 49 1.91 -29.11 -11.61
CA GLU A 49 2.15 -30.36 -12.31
C GLU A 49 1.75 -31.60 -11.49
N GLU A 50 1.98 -31.57 -10.17
CA GLU A 50 1.73 -32.69 -9.26
C GLU A 50 0.30 -32.73 -8.71
N ASP A 51 -0.36 -31.59 -8.55
CA ASP A 51 -1.73 -31.47 -8.02
C ASP A 51 -2.74 -31.17 -9.16
N PRO A 52 -3.55 -32.16 -9.58
CA PRO A 52 -4.57 -31.96 -10.62
C PRO A 52 -5.59 -30.87 -10.27
N GLU A 53 -5.90 -30.67 -8.98
CA GLU A 53 -6.80 -29.61 -8.54
C GLU A 53 -6.17 -28.25 -8.77
N ALA A 54 -4.89 -28.09 -8.40
CA ALA A 54 -4.13 -26.87 -8.67
C ALA A 54 -4.13 -26.54 -10.16
N LYS A 55 -3.91 -27.54 -11.01
CA LYS A 55 -3.97 -27.37 -12.47
C LYS A 55 -5.33 -26.89 -12.96
N ILE A 56 -6.41 -27.54 -12.54
CA ILE A 56 -7.76 -27.20 -12.98
C ILE A 56 -8.11 -25.76 -12.59
N VAL A 57 -7.83 -25.37 -11.34
CA VAL A 57 -8.17 -24.05 -10.82
C VAL A 57 -7.30 -22.96 -11.47
N THR A 58 -6.01 -23.20 -11.66
CA THR A 58 -5.12 -22.24 -12.33
C THR A 58 -5.48 -22.06 -13.82
N ASP A 59 -5.78 -23.15 -14.53
CA ASP A 59 -6.27 -23.11 -15.92
C ASP A 59 -7.63 -22.38 -16.00
N PHE A 60 -8.52 -22.54 -15.01
CA PHE A 60 -9.78 -21.80 -14.93
C PHE A 60 -9.56 -20.28 -14.82
N TYR A 61 -8.67 -19.83 -13.93
CA TYR A 61 -8.35 -18.40 -13.80
C TYR A 61 -7.68 -17.84 -15.05
N ALA A 62 -6.76 -18.60 -15.65
CA ALA A 62 -6.12 -18.20 -16.91
C ALA A 62 -7.12 -18.10 -18.07
N PHE A 63 -8.07 -19.03 -18.15
CA PHE A 63 -9.13 -19.01 -19.16
C PHE A 63 -10.11 -17.85 -18.94
N THR A 64 -10.45 -17.54 -17.68
CA THR A 64 -11.25 -16.36 -17.34
C THR A 64 -10.60 -15.07 -17.83
N GLN A 65 -9.30 -14.89 -17.59
CA GLN A 65 -8.56 -13.72 -18.09
C GLN A 65 -8.52 -13.66 -19.63
N TYR A 66 -8.43 -14.81 -20.30
CA TYR A 66 -8.54 -14.88 -21.76
C TYR A 66 -9.92 -14.43 -22.27
N LEU A 67 -11.01 -14.83 -21.61
CA LEU A 67 -12.35 -14.38 -21.98
C LEU A 67 -12.51 -12.88 -21.78
N LEU A 68 -11.99 -12.32 -20.68
CA LEU A 68 -12.00 -10.88 -20.42
C LEU A 68 -11.20 -10.10 -21.48
N ASP A 69 -10.00 -10.56 -21.82
CA ASP A 69 -9.17 -9.99 -22.89
C ASP A 69 -9.91 -9.94 -24.23
N LYS A 70 -10.53 -11.07 -24.61
CA LYS A 70 -11.29 -11.17 -25.86
C LYS A 70 -12.48 -10.21 -25.87
N GLN A 71 -13.29 -10.21 -24.81
CA GLN A 71 -14.49 -9.38 -24.72
C GLN A 71 -14.16 -7.90 -24.69
N LEU A 72 -13.15 -7.49 -23.92
CA LEU A 72 -12.73 -6.09 -23.85
C LEU A 72 -12.12 -5.62 -25.17
N GLY A 73 -11.35 -6.47 -25.86
CA GLY A 73 -10.85 -6.19 -27.20
C GLY A 73 -11.97 -6.02 -28.24
N GLU A 74 -13.00 -6.86 -28.20
CA GLU A 74 -14.18 -6.71 -29.08
C GLU A 74 -14.92 -5.39 -28.83
N VAL A 75 -15.04 -4.96 -27.56
CA VAL A 75 -15.62 -3.66 -27.21
C VAL A 75 -14.77 -2.50 -27.73
N GLN A 76 -13.45 -2.58 -27.58
CA GLN A 76 -12.53 -1.56 -28.09
C GLN A 76 -12.66 -1.41 -29.61
N VAL A 77 -12.60 -2.51 -30.36
CA VAL A 77 -12.75 -2.50 -31.82
C VAL A 77 -14.09 -1.89 -32.24
N TYR A 78 -15.17 -2.25 -31.54
CA TYR A 78 -16.49 -1.67 -31.82
C TYR A 78 -16.53 -0.16 -31.53
N ALA A 79 -16.01 0.27 -30.38
CA ALA A 79 -15.95 1.69 -30.00
C ALA A 79 -15.15 2.52 -31.01
N HIS A 80 -13.97 2.04 -31.40
CA HIS A 80 -13.13 2.67 -32.41
C HIS A 80 -13.84 2.75 -33.77
N GLY A 81 -14.57 1.70 -34.17
CA GLY A 81 -15.41 1.71 -35.37
C GLY A 81 -16.55 2.74 -35.33
N LYS A 82 -16.89 3.27 -34.14
CA LYS A 82 -17.84 4.36 -33.94
C LYS A 82 -17.17 5.73 -33.68
N GLY A 83 -15.84 5.81 -33.78
CA GLY A 83 -15.09 7.03 -33.48
C GLY A 83 -15.06 7.37 -31.98
N VAL A 84 -15.25 6.38 -31.10
CA VAL A 84 -15.23 6.54 -29.64
C VAL A 84 -13.89 6.03 -29.10
N ALA A 85 -13.18 6.87 -28.35
CA ALA A 85 -11.97 6.49 -27.63
C ALA A 85 -12.31 5.97 -26.22
N LEU A 86 -11.54 4.99 -25.74
CA LEU A 86 -11.66 4.43 -24.40
C LEU A 86 -10.60 5.03 -23.46
N LYS A 87 -11.06 5.59 -22.35
CA LYS A 87 -10.20 6.13 -21.29
C LYS A 87 -10.20 5.20 -20.07
N GLY A 88 -9.04 4.61 -19.79
CA GLY A 88 -8.81 3.78 -18.61
C GLY A 88 -8.44 4.59 -17.37
N ASP A 89 -8.22 3.87 -16.27
CA ASP A 89 -7.81 4.44 -14.98
C ASP A 89 -6.82 3.51 -14.28
N ILE A 90 -5.74 4.07 -13.77
CA ILE A 90 -4.65 3.34 -13.11
C ILE A 90 -4.53 3.84 -11.68
N PRO A 91 -4.83 3.02 -10.67
CA PRO A 91 -4.62 3.39 -9.27
C PRO A 91 -3.12 3.55 -8.98
N ILE A 92 -2.80 4.53 -8.13
CA ILE A 92 -1.42 4.87 -7.72
C ILE A 92 -0.77 3.80 -6.85
N GLY A 93 -1.53 2.86 -6.28
CA GLY A 93 -1.01 1.90 -5.31
C GLY A 93 -1.49 0.49 -5.60
N ILE A 94 -0.98 -0.44 -4.79
CA ILE A 94 -1.38 -1.84 -4.78
C ILE A 94 -1.96 -2.21 -3.43
N ASN A 95 -2.84 -3.20 -3.35
CA ASN A 95 -3.18 -3.75 -2.04
C ASN A 95 -1.93 -4.46 -1.45
N ARG A 96 -1.72 -4.37 -0.13
CA ARG A 96 -0.60 -5.05 0.57
C ARG A 96 -0.65 -6.56 0.42
N ASP A 97 -1.84 -7.11 0.26
CA ASP A 97 -2.09 -8.52 0.04
C ASP A 97 -2.30 -8.82 -1.45
N SER A 98 -1.88 -7.94 -2.37
CA SER A 98 -2.02 -8.21 -3.81
C SER A 98 -0.95 -9.18 -4.31
N ILE A 99 -1.19 -9.70 -5.52
CA ILE A 99 -0.17 -10.41 -6.26
C ILE A 99 1.12 -9.59 -6.46
N ASP A 100 1.01 -8.29 -6.75
CA ASP A 100 2.19 -7.43 -6.95
C ASP A 100 3.04 -7.36 -5.68
N ALA A 101 2.40 -7.30 -4.50
CA ALA A 101 3.10 -7.34 -3.22
C ALA A 101 3.74 -8.71 -2.96
N TRP A 102 3.08 -9.80 -3.37
CA TRP A 102 3.61 -11.15 -3.22
C TRP A 102 4.81 -11.44 -4.13
N THR A 103 4.74 -11.03 -5.41
CA THR A 103 5.79 -11.33 -6.40
C THR A 103 6.91 -10.30 -6.43
N THR A 104 6.59 -9.04 -6.16
CA THR A 104 7.49 -7.88 -6.30
C THR A 104 7.49 -6.97 -5.08
N GLY A 105 7.22 -7.51 -3.88
CA GLY A 105 7.10 -6.74 -2.64
C GLY A 105 8.29 -5.84 -2.31
N TYR A 106 9.49 -6.16 -2.79
CA TYR A 106 10.70 -5.35 -2.62
C TYR A 106 10.66 -3.99 -3.37
N LEU A 107 9.76 -3.85 -4.35
CA LEU A 107 9.49 -2.57 -5.03
C LEU A 107 8.62 -1.62 -4.20
N PHE A 108 8.19 -2.04 -3.01
CA PHE A 108 7.29 -1.30 -2.14
C PHE A 108 7.85 -1.22 -0.72
N ASN A 109 7.57 -0.14 -0.01
CA ASN A 109 7.89 0.00 1.41
C ASN A 109 6.78 -0.67 2.23
N MET A 110 6.89 -1.99 2.40
CA MET A 110 5.86 -2.85 3.03
C MET A 110 5.67 -2.60 4.53
N ASP A 111 6.47 -1.74 5.13
CA ASP A 111 6.43 -1.27 6.52
C ASP A 111 5.83 0.13 6.66
N THR A 112 5.23 0.66 5.60
CA THR A 112 4.54 1.96 5.57
C THR A 112 3.13 1.85 5.00
N GLN A 113 2.36 2.94 5.10
CA GLN A 113 1.02 3.09 4.57
C GLN A 113 0.92 4.41 3.80
N THR A 114 0.04 4.46 2.81
CA THR A 114 -0.22 5.65 2.00
C THR A 114 -1.52 6.31 2.44
N GLY A 115 -1.56 7.64 2.39
CA GLY A 115 -2.78 8.37 2.67
C GLY A 115 -2.81 9.78 2.10
N ALA A 116 -3.57 10.64 2.79
CA ALA A 116 -3.59 12.08 2.56
C ALA A 116 -3.45 12.81 3.91
N PRO A 117 -2.76 13.96 3.94
CA PRO A 117 -2.66 14.77 5.14
C PRO A 117 -4.02 15.31 5.56
N PRO A 118 -4.14 15.83 6.80
CA PRO A 118 -5.28 16.63 7.21
C PRO A 118 -5.52 17.83 6.29
N ASP A 119 -6.79 18.14 6.06
CA ASP A 119 -7.24 19.34 5.36
C ASP A 119 -8.57 19.85 5.96
N ASP A 120 -9.10 20.94 5.42
CA ASP A 120 -10.35 21.56 5.88
C ASP A 120 -11.58 20.63 5.79
N PHE A 121 -11.51 19.54 5.01
CA PHE A 121 -12.57 18.55 4.86
C PHE A 121 -12.34 17.29 5.71
N SER A 122 -11.08 17.01 6.06
CA SER A 122 -10.66 15.81 6.78
C SER A 122 -9.67 16.15 7.89
N PHE A 123 -10.18 16.44 9.08
CA PHE A 123 -9.37 16.82 10.24
C PHE A 123 -8.32 15.76 10.62
N PHE A 124 -8.64 14.46 10.45
CA PHE A 124 -7.72 13.36 10.77
C PHE A 124 -6.86 12.90 9.58
N GLY A 125 -7.00 13.56 8.42
CA GLY A 125 -6.49 13.06 7.15
C GLY A 125 -7.12 11.71 6.77
N GLN A 126 -6.52 11.07 5.77
CA GLN A 126 -6.97 9.76 5.28
C GLN A 126 -5.82 8.77 5.34
N ASN A 127 -6.11 7.55 5.80
CA ASN A 127 -5.19 6.43 5.67
C ASN A 127 -5.81 5.40 4.72
N TRP A 128 -5.22 5.23 3.55
CA TRP A 128 -5.70 4.29 2.53
C TRP A 128 -5.11 2.88 2.72
N GLY A 129 -4.09 2.73 3.56
CA GLY A 129 -3.59 1.45 4.04
C GLY A 129 -2.64 0.68 3.10
N PHE A 130 -2.49 1.10 1.84
CA PHE A 130 -1.56 0.46 0.91
C PHE A 130 -0.12 0.96 1.06
N PRO A 131 0.90 0.12 0.76
CA PRO A 131 2.32 0.51 0.89
C PRO A 131 2.70 1.64 -0.08
N THR A 132 3.73 2.41 0.28
CA THR A 132 4.36 3.37 -0.64
C THR A 132 5.38 2.68 -1.55
N TYR A 133 5.93 3.41 -2.52
CA TYR A 133 6.90 2.89 -3.47
C TYR A 133 8.33 2.96 -2.95
N ASN A 134 9.09 1.88 -3.16
CA ASN A 134 10.55 1.92 -3.09
C ASN A 134 11.10 2.41 -4.44
N TRP A 135 11.09 3.73 -4.62
CA TRP A 135 11.53 4.36 -5.88
C TRP A 135 12.98 4.02 -6.25
N CYS A 136 13.86 3.82 -5.27
CA CYS A 136 15.24 3.40 -5.49
C CYS A 136 15.32 2.00 -6.12
N ALA A 137 14.58 1.02 -5.59
CA ALA A 137 14.53 -0.32 -6.17
C ALA A 137 13.90 -0.31 -7.57
N MET A 138 12.84 0.47 -7.77
CA MET A 138 12.21 0.63 -9.09
C MET A 138 13.15 1.24 -10.12
N GLU A 139 13.96 2.24 -9.74
CA GLU A 139 14.95 2.87 -10.62
C GLU A 139 16.03 1.87 -11.04
N GLN A 140 16.52 1.03 -10.12
CA GLN A 140 17.51 -0.01 -10.41
C GLN A 140 17.02 -1.02 -11.45
N GLU A 141 15.70 -1.27 -11.51
CA GLU A 141 15.08 -2.12 -12.53
C GLU A 141 14.60 -1.35 -13.76
N GLY A 142 15.00 -0.08 -13.91
CA GLY A 142 14.61 0.76 -15.03
C GLY A 142 13.10 0.97 -15.12
N TYR A 143 12.42 0.98 -13.97
CA TYR A 143 10.97 1.14 -13.83
C TYR A 143 10.13 0.09 -14.57
N ALA A 144 10.66 -1.14 -14.70
CA ALA A 144 10.01 -2.23 -15.44
C ALA A 144 8.56 -2.48 -14.99
N TRP A 145 8.28 -2.49 -13.68
CA TRP A 145 6.94 -2.70 -13.15
C TRP A 145 5.92 -1.66 -13.67
N TRP A 146 6.25 -0.37 -13.61
CA TRP A 146 5.41 0.71 -14.12
C TRP A 146 5.26 0.65 -15.65
N LYS A 147 6.35 0.42 -16.37
CA LYS A 147 6.32 0.25 -17.83
C LYS A 147 5.39 -0.90 -18.24
N ASN A 148 5.46 -2.04 -17.55
CA ASN A 148 4.60 -3.19 -17.81
C ASN A 148 3.12 -2.86 -17.56
N ARG A 149 2.78 -2.11 -16.50
CA ARG A 149 1.41 -1.62 -16.27
C ARG A 149 0.91 -0.74 -17.41
N PHE A 150 1.71 0.21 -17.87
CA PHE A 150 1.33 1.08 -19.00
C PHE A 150 1.18 0.30 -20.30
N CYS A 151 2.11 -0.61 -20.62
CA CYS A 151 2.03 -1.48 -21.78
C CYS A 151 0.76 -2.34 -21.75
N LYS A 152 0.41 -2.89 -20.58
CA LYS A 152 -0.80 -3.72 -20.45
C LYS A 152 -2.08 -2.90 -20.61
N MET A 153 -2.13 -1.68 -20.07
CA MET A 153 -3.28 -0.79 -20.24
C MET A 153 -3.45 -0.34 -21.70
N ALA A 154 -2.34 -0.15 -22.42
CA ALA A 154 -2.35 0.21 -23.84
C ALA A 154 -2.91 -0.91 -24.75
N ASP A 155 -3.01 -2.16 -24.28
CA ASP A 155 -3.73 -3.21 -25.04
C ASP A 155 -5.22 -2.81 -25.26
N TYR A 156 -5.84 -2.03 -24.35
CA TYR A 156 -7.29 -1.78 -24.36
C TYR A 156 -7.70 -0.30 -24.42
N PHE A 157 -6.87 0.61 -23.90
CA PHE A 157 -7.26 2.02 -23.71
C PHE A 157 -6.40 2.98 -24.53
N ASP A 158 -7.03 4.02 -25.07
CA ASP A 158 -6.38 5.07 -25.87
C ASP A 158 -5.74 6.16 -25.00
N ALA A 159 -6.28 6.34 -23.80
CA ALA A 159 -5.77 7.22 -22.78
C ALA A 159 -6.02 6.61 -21.40
N TYR A 160 -5.27 7.03 -20.40
CA TYR A 160 -5.50 6.61 -19.02
C TYR A 160 -5.35 7.78 -18.07
N ARG A 161 -6.23 7.82 -17.06
CA ARG A 161 -6.02 8.62 -15.86
C ARG A 161 -5.02 7.87 -14.97
N ILE A 162 -4.05 8.58 -14.44
CA ILE A 162 -3.27 8.09 -13.30
C ILE A 162 -3.89 8.73 -12.07
N ASP A 163 -4.52 7.90 -11.25
CA ASP A 163 -5.09 8.35 -9.99
C ASP A 163 -3.98 8.89 -9.09
N HIS A 164 -4.27 9.94 -8.32
CA HIS A 164 -3.33 10.54 -7.37
C HIS A 164 -1.90 10.76 -7.92
N ILE A 165 -1.80 11.32 -9.14
CA ILE A 165 -0.52 11.54 -9.86
C ILE A 165 0.56 12.26 -9.04
N LEU A 166 0.17 13.08 -8.05
CA LEU A 166 1.10 13.74 -7.14
C LEU A 166 2.01 12.76 -6.40
N GLY A 167 1.55 11.52 -6.16
CA GLY A 167 2.32 10.44 -5.55
C GLY A 167 3.59 10.05 -6.31
N PHE A 168 3.74 10.41 -7.59
CA PHE A 168 4.98 10.26 -8.35
C PHE A 168 6.07 11.28 -7.94
N PHE A 169 5.66 12.41 -7.36
CA PHE A 169 6.57 13.46 -6.91
C PHE A 169 6.82 13.38 -5.41
N ARG A 170 5.74 13.23 -4.64
CA ARG A 170 5.76 13.02 -3.19
C ARG A 170 4.45 12.39 -2.75
N ILE A 171 4.51 11.47 -1.82
CA ILE A 171 3.33 10.78 -1.30
C ILE A 171 3.26 10.94 0.21
N TRP A 172 2.06 11.00 0.77
CA TRP A 172 1.88 11.05 2.21
C TRP A 172 2.05 9.65 2.79
N GLU A 173 3.20 9.43 3.40
CA GLU A 173 3.64 8.17 3.99
C GLU A 173 3.32 8.17 5.49
N ILE A 174 2.63 7.13 5.95
CA ILE A 174 2.10 6.99 7.30
C ILE A 174 2.73 5.74 7.93
N PRO A 175 3.31 5.82 9.14
CA PRO A 175 3.84 4.67 9.86
C PRO A 175 2.78 3.58 10.09
N MET A 176 3.20 2.31 10.09
CA MET A 176 2.27 1.18 10.25
C MET A 176 1.51 1.17 11.57
N HIS A 177 2.01 1.79 12.63
CA HIS A 177 1.33 1.85 13.92
C HIS A 177 0.17 2.86 13.98
N SER A 178 0.03 3.70 12.94
CA SER A 178 -1.01 4.73 12.86
C SER A 178 -2.24 4.19 12.13
N VAL A 179 -3.42 4.49 12.67
CA VAL A 179 -4.73 4.18 12.07
C VAL A 179 -5.20 5.37 11.22
N GLN A 180 -4.97 6.59 11.69
CA GLN A 180 -5.36 7.83 11.01
C GLN A 180 -4.23 8.40 10.14
N GLY A 181 -4.55 9.40 9.31
CA GLY A 181 -3.59 10.07 8.42
C GLY A 181 -2.72 11.14 9.09
N LEU A 182 -3.02 11.54 10.34
CA LEU A 182 -2.35 12.63 11.05
C LEU A 182 -0.82 12.50 11.14
N LEU A 183 -0.34 11.30 11.48
CA LEU A 183 1.08 11.07 11.80
C LEU A 183 1.91 10.68 10.58
N GLY A 184 1.48 11.06 9.39
CA GLY A 184 2.26 10.87 8.17
C GLY A 184 3.23 12.03 7.91
N TYR A 185 4.00 11.89 6.83
CA TYR A 185 4.86 12.92 6.27
C TYR A 185 4.98 12.74 4.75
N PHE A 186 5.40 13.78 4.04
CA PHE A 186 5.67 13.64 2.61
C PHE A 186 6.96 12.85 2.37
N SER A 187 6.90 11.83 1.52
CA SER A 187 8.04 11.03 1.08
C SER A 187 8.16 11.13 -0.46
N PRO A 188 9.29 11.63 -1.00
CA PRO A 188 10.42 12.21 -0.29
C PRO A 188 10.08 13.57 0.37
N ALA A 189 10.83 13.91 1.43
CA ALA A 189 10.88 15.24 2.04
C ALA A 189 12.32 15.71 2.21
N LEU A 190 12.51 17.02 2.19
CA LEU A 190 13.78 17.63 2.59
C LEU A 190 13.76 17.81 4.12
N PRO A 191 14.67 17.14 4.86
CA PRO A 191 14.77 17.33 6.29
C PRO A 191 15.34 18.71 6.63
N TYR A 192 15.00 19.22 7.80
CA TYR A 192 15.71 20.34 8.42
C TYR A 192 16.71 19.82 9.44
N TRP A 193 17.92 20.39 9.45
CA TRP A 193 18.89 20.16 10.50
C TRP A 193 18.56 21.02 11.74
N PRO A 194 18.84 20.53 12.96
CA PRO A 194 18.65 21.33 14.17
C PRO A 194 19.30 22.72 14.10
N GLU A 195 20.47 22.83 13.47
CA GLU A 195 21.19 24.08 13.27
C GLU A 195 20.40 25.06 12.39
N GLU A 196 19.75 24.57 11.32
CA GLU A 196 18.92 25.39 10.44
C GLU A 196 17.71 25.96 11.18
N LEU A 197 17.07 25.13 12.01
CA LEU A 197 15.93 25.56 12.83
C LEU A 197 16.37 26.63 13.84
N ASN A 198 17.48 26.41 14.54
CA ASN A 198 18.02 27.36 15.51
C ASN A 198 18.43 28.68 14.84
N LEU A 199 19.07 28.64 13.67
CA LEU A 199 19.43 29.83 12.90
C LEU A 199 18.20 30.59 12.39
N ALA A 200 17.11 29.89 12.08
CA ALA A 200 15.82 30.48 11.73
C ALA A 200 15.08 31.07 12.94
N GLY A 201 15.65 31.01 14.15
CA GLY A 201 15.04 31.52 15.38
C GLY A 201 13.98 30.60 15.96
N ILE A 202 14.00 29.32 15.58
CA ILE A 202 13.14 28.26 16.13
C ILE A 202 14.03 27.38 17.03
N PRO A 203 14.03 27.59 18.37
CA PRO A 203 14.83 26.79 19.27
C PRO A 203 14.40 25.32 19.18
N PHE A 204 15.27 24.47 18.64
CA PHE A 204 14.96 23.06 18.47
C PHE A 204 15.10 22.34 19.82
N ASP A 205 14.00 21.75 20.29
CA ASP A 205 13.96 20.87 21.45
C ASP A 205 13.56 19.48 20.95
N GLU A 206 14.52 18.57 20.91
CA GLU A 206 14.31 17.23 20.36
C GLU A 206 13.21 16.48 21.09
N GLU A 207 13.18 16.52 22.43
CA GLU A 207 12.19 15.81 23.21
C GLU A 207 10.78 16.35 22.94
N ARG A 208 10.61 17.67 22.94
CA ARG A 208 9.30 18.31 22.72
C ARG A 208 8.82 18.21 21.27
N MET A 209 9.72 18.28 20.29
CA MET A 209 9.37 18.42 18.88
C MET A 209 9.34 17.08 18.12
N THR A 210 9.95 16.01 18.66
CA THR A 210 9.99 14.69 18.00
C THR A 210 9.21 13.61 18.75
N LYS A 211 8.75 13.87 19.97
CA LYS A 211 7.98 12.92 20.78
C LYS A 211 6.62 13.49 21.19
N PRO A 212 5.62 12.63 21.47
CA PRO A 212 4.35 13.08 22.04
C PRO A 212 4.58 13.86 23.34
N PHE A 213 3.95 15.03 23.45
CA PHE A 213 4.06 15.89 24.62
C PHE A 213 2.72 15.89 25.38
N ILE A 214 2.62 15.05 26.41
CA ILE A 214 1.43 14.96 27.27
C ILE A 214 1.72 15.69 28.58
N HIS A 215 1.04 16.81 28.81
CA HIS A 215 1.17 17.61 30.02
C HIS A 215 -0.11 17.54 30.86
N GLU A 216 0.02 17.51 32.17
CA GLU A 216 -1.10 17.43 33.13
C GLU A 216 -2.21 18.46 32.85
N ALA A 217 -1.80 19.68 32.48
CA ALA A 217 -2.70 20.79 32.18
C ALA A 217 -3.68 20.52 31.02
N PHE A 218 -3.35 19.63 30.07
CA PHE A 218 -4.21 19.32 28.93
C PHE A 218 -5.25 18.24 29.25
N LEU A 219 -5.00 17.41 30.26
CA LEU A 219 -5.84 16.23 30.53
C LEU A 219 -7.29 16.60 30.89
N PRO A 220 -7.56 17.59 31.79
CA PRO A 220 -8.93 18.00 32.10
C PRO A 220 -9.68 18.59 30.91
N GLU A 221 -8.99 19.27 30.00
CA GLU A 221 -9.60 19.87 28.81
C GLU A 221 -10.04 18.81 27.80
N ILE A 222 -9.24 17.74 27.64
CA ILE A 222 -9.50 16.67 26.68
C ILE A 222 -10.47 15.63 27.25
N PHE A 223 -10.28 15.22 28.51
CA PHE A 223 -10.96 14.06 29.10
C PHE A 223 -12.02 14.41 30.16
N GLY A 224 -12.08 15.65 30.64
CA GLY A 224 -13.08 16.07 31.63
C GLY A 224 -13.07 15.19 32.89
N GLU A 225 -14.23 14.64 33.24
CA GLU A 225 -14.39 13.77 34.42
C GLU A 225 -13.60 12.46 34.35
N TYR A 226 -13.21 12.01 33.16
CA TYR A 226 -12.41 10.80 32.96
C TYR A 226 -10.91 11.01 33.19
N THR A 227 -10.47 12.25 33.46
CA THR A 227 -9.05 12.55 33.69
C THR A 227 -8.36 11.64 34.71
N PRO A 228 -8.95 11.35 35.90
CA PRO A 228 -8.32 10.46 36.88
C PRO A 228 -8.16 9.03 36.38
N GLU A 229 -9.18 8.51 35.69
CA GLU A 229 -9.15 7.18 35.08
C GLU A 229 -8.07 7.11 34.00
N VAL A 230 -8.05 8.08 33.08
CA VAL A 230 -7.09 8.10 31.97
C VAL A 230 -5.65 8.18 32.48
N THR A 231 -5.43 9.02 33.49
CA THR A 231 -4.11 9.19 34.10
C THR A 231 -3.63 7.92 34.79
N ALA A 232 -4.52 7.20 35.48
CA ALA A 232 -4.17 5.98 36.18
C ALA A 232 -4.00 4.78 35.24
N GLU A 233 -4.86 4.63 34.24
CA GLU A 233 -4.94 3.44 33.40
C GLU A 233 -4.01 3.50 32.19
N TYR A 234 -3.88 4.66 31.53
CA TYR A 234 -3.18 4.75 30.22
C TYR A 234 -1.86 5.50 30.26
N LEU A 235 -1.57 6.26 31.32
CA LEU A 235 -0.39 7.12 31.40
C LEU A 235 0.64 6.65 32.43
N GLU A 236 1.91 6.94 32.16
CA GLU A 236 3.03 6.80 33.11
C GLU A 236 3.77 8.13 33.25
N VAL A 237 4.24 8.43 34.46
CA VAL A 237 4.96 9.69 34.74
C VAL A 237 6.32 9.66 34.06
N SER A 238 6.56 10.59 33.14
CA SER A 238 7.83 10.74 32.43
C SER A 238 8.68 11.91 32.95
N GLY A 239 8.06 12.85 33.67
CA GLY A 239 8.74 13.99 34.27
C GLY A 239 7.80 14.86 35.08
N TRP A 240 8.26 16.06 35.47
CA TRP A 240 7.43 17.02 36.20
C TRP A 240 6.21 17.42 35.35
N GLN A 241 5.01 17.05 35.82
CA GLN A 241 3.72 17.26 35.13
C GLN A 241 3.64 16.68 33.71
N ARG A 242 4.53 15.74 33.37
CA ARG A 242 4.63 15.13 32.05
C ARG A 242 4.36 13.64 32.12
N PHE A 243 3.71 13.15 31.08
CA PHE A 243 3.32 11.77 30.95
C PHE A 243 3.76 11.19 29.60
N ASN A 244 3.97 9.88 29.59
CA ASN A 244 3.97 9.08 28.37
C ASN A 244 2.73 8.18 28.39
N LEU A 245 2.32 7.70 27.21
CA LEU A 245 1.42 6.56 27.14
C LEU A 245 2.16 5.32 27.63
N LYS A 246 1.49 4.49 28.43
CA LYS A 246 2.02 3.16 28.78
C LYS A 246 2.21 2.34 27.50
N LYS A 247 3.16 1.42 27.53
CA LYS A 247 3.57 0.60 26.38
C LYS A 247 2.41 -0.18 25.73
N GLU A 248 1.40 -0.52 26.51
CA GLU A 248 0.19 -1.21 26.06
C GLU A 248 -0.71 -0.34 25.19
N TYR A 249 -0.53 0.98 25.18
CA TYR A 249 -1.42 1.95 24.53
C TYR A 249 -0.68 3.04 23.72
N ASP A 250 0.63 2.93 23.57
CA ASP A 250 1.51 3.96 22.96
C ASP A 250 1.34 4.15 21.43
N THR A 251 0.41 3.46 20.80
CA THR A 251 0.10 3.61 19.36
C THR A 251 -1.40 3.51 19.11
N GLN A 252 -1.86 4.13 18.03
CA GLN A 252 -3.27 4.13 17.64
C GLN A 252 -3.83 2.72 17.38
N ARG A 253 -2.99 1.74 17.02
CA ARG A 253 -3.43 0.35 16.79
C ARG A 253 -3.55 -0.49 18.05
N LYS A 254 -2.94 -0.06 19.16
CA LYS A 254 -2.99 -0.78 20.44
C LYS A 254 -4.21 -0.39 21.29
N ILE A 255 -4.86 0.71 20.93
CA ILE A 255 -6.12 1.21 21.50
C ILE A 255 -7.26 0.76 20.59
#